data_AF-A0A1A8EU41-F1
#
_entry.id   AF-A0A1A8EU41-F1
#
_cell.length_a   1.000
_cell.length_b   1.000
_cell.length_c   1.000
_cell.angle_alpha   90.00
_cell.angle_beta   90.00
_cell.angle_gamma   90.00
#
_symmetry.space_group_name_H-M   'P 1'
#
loop_
_entity.id
_entity.type
_entity.pdbx_description
1 polymer ?
#
loop_
_entity_poly.entity_id
_entity_poly.type
_entity_poly.pdbx_seq_one_letter_code
_entity_poly.pdbx_strand_id
1 'polypeptide(L)'
;MLSKQLHPPIIVFSTVFILTFALSVSSPPMDTEKGRRKVVHVLEDESGAVIVQTAPGKVVTHRGGSITLPCRFHHEPDNTDPARIRIKWTKVTDALQFEDVFVALGKQQRVFGSYQGRVFLEQAGRGDASVIIQNVTLEDYGRYECEVTNDMEDDTGFVNLDLEGVVFPYYVREGRYKLNYHQAEDACKHQDAILASHSQLHKAWLDGLDWCNAGWLEDGSVQYPISHPRDECGRKDTPAGVRNYGYRHKEDERYDAFCFTSKPNGKVYFLKRFKKVNYAEAVKACVRDGSAVAKVGQLYAAWKFQLLDRCEAGWLEDGSIRYPIVNPRARCGGSQPGVRHLGFPDKKFRLYGVYCFCKNPEETTGGSKVTQSLKGSLPKWKSSNSIPMNITNVT
;
A
#
# COMPACT_ATOMS: atom_id res chain seq x y z
N MET A 1 -19.75 -17.28 55.78
CA MET A 1 -20.52 -16.12 56.30
C MET A 1 -20.66 -15.10 55.20
N LEU A 2 -21.88 -14.98 54.65
CA LEU A 2 -22.57 -13.80 54.09
C LEU A 2 -23.56 -14.30 53.03
N SER A 3 -24.76 -14.61 53.51
CA SER A 3 -25.94 -14.89 52.70
C SER A 3 -26.64 -13.57 52.42
N LYS A 4 -26.81 -13.19 51.15
CA LYS A 4 -27.66 -12.06 50.76
C LYS A 4 -29.01 -12.60 50.30
N GLN A 5 -29.99 -12.41 51.16
CA GLN A 5 -31.43 -12.63 50.95
C GLN A 5 -31.95 -11.67 49.86
N LEU A 6 -32.57 -12.22 48.81
CA LEU A 6 -33.35 -11.48 47.82
C LEU A 6 -34.82 -11.46 48.28
N HIS A 7 -35.40 -10.26 48.46
CA HIS A 7 -36.84 -10.08 48.69
C HIS A 7 -37.58 -9.91 47.36
N PRO A 8 -38.84 -10.36 47.23
CA PRO A 8 -39.64 -10.22 46.00
C PRO A 8 -40.33 -8.85 45.94
N PRO A 9 -40.67 -8.33 44.74
CA PRO A 9 -41.39 -7.08 44.61
C PRO A 9 -42.89 -7.26 44.87
N ILE A 10 -43.45 -6.26 45.56
CA ILE A 10 -44.86 -6.12 45.94
C ILE A 10 -45.66 -5.66 44.71
N ILE A 11 -46.71 -6.42 44.36
CA ILE A 11 -47.68 -6.07 43.30
C ILE A 11 -48.77 -5.19 43.94
N VAL A 12 -48.87 -3.92 43.50
CA VAL A 12 -49.95 -3.01 43.89
C VAL A 12 -51.06 -3.06 42.84
N PHE A 13 -52.21 -3.62 43.20
CA PHE A 13 -53.43 -3.56 42.41
C PHE A 13 -54.09 -2.18 42.58
N SER A 14 -54.15 -1.39 41.51
CA SER A 14 -54.92 -0.15 41.48
C SER A 14 -56.25 -0.41 40.76
N THR A 15 -57.32 -0.51 41.53
CA THR A 15 -58.70 -0.65 41.03
C THR A 15 -59.25 0.73 40.69
N VAL A 16 -59.53 0.98 39.40
CA VAL A 16 -60.23 2.19 38.95
C VAL A 16 -61.70 1.87 38.71
N PHE A 17 -62.59 2.50 39.48
CA PHE A 17 -64.03 2.48 39.31
C PHE A 17 -64.43 3.30 38.07
N ILE A 18 -65.10 2.68 37.10
CA ILE A 18 -65.72 3.37 35.96
C ILE A 18 -67.17 3.70 36.33
N LEU A 19 -67.46 4.99 36.52
CA LEU A 19 -68.81 5.53 36.64
C LEU A 19 -69.37 5.79 35.24
N THR A 20 -70.39 5.03 34.85
CA THR A 20 -71.15 5.23 33.61
C THR A 20 -72.13 6.39 33.75
N PHE A 21 -71.89 7.49 33.04
CA PHE A 21 -72.89 8.55 32.84
C PHE A 21 -73.47 8.41 31.42
N ALA A 22 -74.77 8.10 31.34
CA ALA A 22 -75.52 8.08 30.10
C ALA A 22 -75.90 9.52 29.72
N LEU A 23 -75.51 9.95 28.52
CA LEU A 23 -76.01 11.17 27.90
C LEU A 23 -76.65 10.82 26.55
N SER A 24 -77.94 11.15 26.46
CA SER A 24 -78.81 11.02 25.31
C SER A 24 -78.36 11.96 24.17
N VAL A 25 -78.17 11.38 22.99
CA VAL A 25 -77.82 12.09 21.75
C VAL A 25 -79.09 12.58 21.06
N SER A 26 -79.19 13.88 20.80
CA SER A 26 -80.17 14.49 19.89
C SER A 26 -79.48 14.91 18.60
N SER A 27 -79.92 14.37 17.46
CA SER A 27 -79.38 14.62 16.12
C SER A 27 -80.00 15.88 15.49
N PRO A 28 -79.22 16.79 14.86
CA PRO A 28 -79.73 17.75 13.88
C PRO A 28 -79.60 17.19 12.44
N PRO A 29 -80.35 17.74 11.46
CA PRO A 29 -80.57 17.10 10.17
C PRO A 29 -79.40 17.25 9.20
N MET A 30 -79.39 16.30 8.27
CA MET A 30 -78.51 16.13 7.12
C MET A 30 -78.59 17.34 6.17
N ASP A 31 -77.47 18.02 5.94
CA ASP A 31 -77.29 18.90 4.79
C ASP A 31 -76.20 18.35 3.87
N THR A 32 -76.60 18.08 2.64
CA THR A 32 -75.78 17.55 1.55
C THR A 32 -74.96 18.67 0.94
N GLU A 33 -73.65 18.72 1.22
CA GLU A 33 -72.72 19.57 0.47
C GLU A 33 -71.53 18.76 -0.08
N LYS A 34 -71.66 18.48 -1.38
CA LYS A 34 -70.62 18.28 -2.40
C LYS A 34 -69.19 18.01 -1.90
N GLY A 35 -68.73 16.78 -2.15
CA GLY A 35 -67.37 16.32 -1.90
C GLY A 35 -66.30 17.28 -2.43
N ARG A 36 -65.72 18.06 -1.52
CA ARG A 36 -64.47 18.79 -1.74
C ARG A 36 -63.35 17.77 -1.64
N ARG A 37 -62.80 17.35 -2.78
CA ARG A 37 -61.52 16.62 -2.84
C ARG A 37 -60.51 17.44 -2.04
N LYS A 38 -60.18 17.00 -0.82
CA LYS A 38 -59.00 17.48 -0.12
C LYS A 38 -57.82 16.93 -0.90
N VAL A 39 -57.26 17.76 -1.77
CA VAL A 39 -55.92 17.52 -2.29
C VAL A 39 -55.01 17.66 -1.08
N VAL A 40 -54.53 16.53 -0.57
CA VAL A 40 -53.36 16.52 0.30
C VAL A 40 -52.22 16.93 -0.60
N HIS A 41 -51.77 18.18 -0.50
CA HIS A 41 -50.43 18.51 -0.94
C HIS A 41 -49.51 17.77 0.03
N VAL A 42 -49.08 16.58 -0.37
CA VAL A 42 -47.82 16.04 0.11
C VAL A 42 -46.82 17.08 -0.38
N LEU A 43 -46.29 17.89 0.54
CA LEU A 43 -45.02 18.56 0.27
C LEU A 43 -44.09 17.39 -0.04
N GLU A 44 -43.72 17.22 -1.32
CA GLU A 44 -42.57 16.39 -1.65
C GLU A 44 -41.47 16.88 -0.73
N ASP A 45 -41.01 16.01 0.16
CA ASP A 45 -39.82 16.27 0.93
C ASP A 45 -38.75 16.63 -0.12
N GLU A 46 -38.33 17.90 -0.19
CA GLU A 46 -37.17 18.34 -0.96
C GLU A 46 -35.88 17.81 -0.30
N SER A 47 -35.89 16.55 0.15
CA SER A 47 -34.74 15.81 0.66
C SER A 47 -33.92 15.43 -0.56
N GLY A 48 -33.03 16.33 -0.96
CA GLY A 48 -32.14 16.08 -2.09
C GLY A 48 -31.13 15.00 -1.73
N ALA A 49 -31.32 13.77 -2.21
CA ALA A 49 -30.46 12.64 -1.88
C ALA A 49 -29.19 12.60 -2.73
N VAL A 50 -28.04 12.32 -2.10
CA VAL A 50 -26.78 12.01 -2.78
C VAL A 50 -26.51 10.52 -2.67
N ILE A 51 -26.21 9.88 -3.80
CA ILE A 51 -25.86 8.46 -3.84
C ILE A 51 -24.48 8.33 -4.47
N VAL A 52 -23.52 7.82 -3.70
CA VAL A 52 -22.15 7.53 -4.13
C VAL A 52 -22.04 6.08 -4.60
N GLN A 53 -21.52 5.93 -5.81
CA GLN A 53 -21.22 4.66 -6.45
C GLN A 53 -19.73 4.58 -6.74
N THR A 54 -19.00 3.89 -5.88
CA THR A 54 -17.63 3.48 -6.17
C THR A 54 -17.63 2.13 -6.89
N ALA A 55 -16.69 1.95 -7.82
CA ALA A 55 -16.55 0.65 -8.47
C ALA A 55 -16.24 -0.42 -7.42
N PRO A 56 -17.02 -1.52 -7.33
CA PRO A 56 -16.75 -2.56 -6.35
C PRO A 56 -15.41 -3.22 -6.65
N GLY A 57 -14.54 -3.30 -5.63
CA GLY A 57 -13.33 -4.12 -5.68
C GLY A 57 -12.04 -3.36 -5.40
N LYS A 58 -11.01 -3.71 -6.18
CA LYS A 58 -9.61 -3.33 -5.95
C LYS A 58 -9.01 -2.83 -7.25
N VAL A 59 -8.46 -1.61 -7.24
CA VAL A 59 -7.66 -1.09 -8.35
C VAL A 59 -6.20 -1.45 -8.13
N VAL A 60 -5.50 -1.88 -9.18
CA VAL A 60 -4.13 -2.36 -9.08
C VAL A 60 -3.23 -1.55 -10.00
N THR A 61 -2.10 -1.11 -9.45
CA THR A 61 -1.04 -0.44 -10.21
C THR A 61 0.34 -0.91 -9.75
N HIS A 62 1.39 -0.30 -10.27
CA HIS A 62 2.76 -0.54 -9.84
C HIS A 62 3.39 0.76 -9.34
N ARG A 63 4.42 0.65 -8.50
CA ARG A 63 5.18 1.81 -8.00
C ARG A 63 5.72 2.66 -9.16
N GLY A 64 5.52 3.97 -9.08
CA GLY A 64 5.82 4.96 -10.13
C GLY A 64 4.74 5.09 -11.21
N GLY A 65 3.75 4.20 -11.22
CA GLY A 65 2.61 4.24 -12.14
C GLY A 65 1.63 5.36 -11.80
N SER A 66 0.57 5.44 -12.61
CA SER A 66 -0.62 6.26 -12.32
C SER A 66 -1.84 5.35 -12.16
N ILE A 67 -2.81 5.76 -11.35
CA ILE A 67 -4.05 5.00 -11.14
C ILE A 67 -5.20 5.96 -10.87
N THR A 68 -6.38 5.62 -11.37
CA THR A 68 -7.63 6.31 -11.05
C THR A 68 -8.32 5.59 -9.89
N LEU A 69 -8.74 6.34 -8.87
CA LEU A 69 -9.66 5.89 -7.84
C LEU A 69 -11.08 6.24 -8.29
N PRO A 70 -11.88 5.27 -8.79
CA PRO A 70 -13.19 5.55 -9.37
C PRO A 70 -14.21 5.87 -8.30
N CYS A 71 -14.86 7.03 -8.42
CA CYS A 71 -15.99 7.42 -7.59
C CYS A 71 -16.97 8.22 -8.44
N ARG A 72 -18.18 7.68 -8.63
CA ARG A 72 -19.28 8.38 -9.29
C ARG A 72 -20.35 8.68 -8.28
N PHE A 73 -21.12 9.73 -8.52
CA PHE A 73 -22.23 10.10 -7.66
C PHE A 73 -23.40 10.63 -8.47
N HIS A 74 -24.59 10.37 -7.97
CA HIS A 74 -25.86 10.83 -8.53
C HIS A 74 -26.59 11.65 -7.46
N HIS A 75 -27.36 12.64 -7.91
CA HIS A 75 -28.07 13.57 -7.05
C HIS A 75 -29.51 13.70 -7.55
N GLU A 76 -30.48 13.47 -6.67
CA GLU A 76 -31.90 13.69 -6.97
C GLU A 76 -32.41 14.83 -6.09
N PRO A 77 -32.92 15.96 -6.65
CA PRO A 77 -33.06 16.25 -8.07
C PRO A 77 -31.74 16.67 -8.77
N ASP A 78 -31.64 16.35 -10.07
CA ASP A 78 -30.48 16.62 -10.95
C ASP A 78 -30.12 18.12 -11.12
N ASN A 79 -30.90 19.03 -10.54
CA ASN A 79 -30.75 20.49 -10.68
C ASN A 79 -29.91 21.13 -9.55
N THR A 80 -29.17 20.33 -8.78
CA THR A 80 -28.28 20.83 -7.74
C THR A 80 -27.12 21.62 -8.36
N ASP A 81 -26.80 22.80 -7.83
CA ASP A 81 -25.67 23.61 -8.29
C ASP A 81 -24.34 22.86 -8.05
N PRO A 82 -23.58 22.50 -9.10
CA PRO A 82 -22.30 21.80 -8.94
C PRO A 82 -21.29 22.57 -8.10
N ALA A 83 -21.43 23.89 -7.95
CA ALA A 83 -20.56 24.70 -7.10
C ALA A 83 -20.72 24.39 -5.60
N ARG A 84 -21.83 23.78 -5.19
CA ARG A 84 -22.12 23.42 -3.79
C ARG A 84 -21.72 22.00 -3.43
N ILE A 85 -21.35 21.20 -4.42
CA ILE A 85 -20.95 19.81 -4.20
C ILE A 85 -19.52 19.80 -3.68
N ARG A 86 -19.35 19.22 -2.50
CA ARG A 86 -18.05 18.98 -1.88
C ARG A 86 -17.65 17.54 -2.15
N ILE A 87 -16.46 17.35 -2.70
CA ILE A 87 -15.82 16.05 -2.89
C ILE A 87 -14.63 15.99 -1.94
N LYS A 88 -14.54 14.94 -1.14
CA LYS A 88 -13.43 14.71 -0.24
C LYS A 88 -12.93 13.28 -0.40
N TRP A 89 -11.63 13.15 -0.60
CA TRP A 89 -10.93 11.88 -0.55
C TRP A 89 -10.05 11.82 0.69
N THR A 90 -10.18 10.74 1.43
CA THR A 90 -9.32 10.42 2.56
C THR A 90 -8.70 9.04 2.38
N LYS A 91 -7.51 8.84 2.96
CA LYS A 91 -6.91 7.51 3.12
C LYS A 91 -7.20 7.01 4.52
N VAL A 92 -7.74 5.80 4.62
CA VAL A 92 -7.99 5.12 5.89
C VAL A 92 -6.65 4.57 6.40
N THR A 93 -6.21 5.06 7.56
CA THR A 93 -4.92 4.69 8.18
C THR A 93 -5.11 3.78 9.38
N ASP A 94 -6.19 3.97 10.12
CA ASP A 94 -6.66 3.10 11.20
C ASP A 94 -8.20 3.15 11.23
N ALA A 95 -8.85 2.32 12.04
CA ALA A 95 -10.31 2.23 12.13
C ALA A 95 -11.01 3.57 12.43
N LEU A 96 -10.29 4.53 13.02
CA LEU A 96 -10.80 5.86 13.37
C LEU A 96 -9.90 7.00 12.86
N GLN A 97 -8.90 6.71 12.03
CA GLN A 97 -7.94 7.70 11.54
C GLN A 97 -7.94 7.79 10.03
N PHE A 98 -8.15 9.01 9.54
CA PHE A 98 -8.26 9.33 8.13
C PHE A 98 -7.25 10.44 7.80
N GLU A 99 -6.43 10.20 6.79
CA GLU A 99 -5.53 11.21 6.25
C GLU A 99 -6.21 11.90 5.08
N ASP A 100 -6.35 13.23 5.12
CA ASP A 100 -6.89 13.98 3.99
C ASP A 100 -5.95 13.85 2.77
N VAL A 101 -6.52 13.51 1.61
CA VAL A 101 -5.80 13.35 0.34
C VAL A 101 -6.12 14.51 -0.60
N PHE A 102 -7.40 14.74 -0.82
CA PHE A 102 -7.92 15.73 -1.77
C PHE A 102 -9.27 16.26 -1.32
N VAL A 103 -9.51 17.55 -1.48
CA VAL A 103 -10.82 18.18 -1.30
C VAL A 103 -11.10 19.12 -2.46
N ALA A 104 -12.31 19.05 -3.01
CA ALA A 104 -12.84 20.02 -3.95
C ALA A 104 -14.20 20.56 -3.50
N LEU A 105 -14.43 21.85 -3.71
CA LEU A 105 -15.72 22.52 -3.59
C LEU A 105 -15.92 23.40 -4.82
N GLY A 106 -16.78 22.96 -5.74
CA GLY A 106 -16.92 23.57 -7.06
C GLY A 106 -15.58 23.61 -7.81
N LYS A 107 -15.05 24.81 -8.06
CA LYS A 107 -13.75 25.00 -8.78
C LYS A 107 -12.54 25.08 -7.85
N GLN A 108 -12.77 25.22 -6.55
CA GLN A 108 -11.69 25.30 -5.57
C GLN A 108 -11.26 23.88 -5.21
N GLN A 109 -9.97 23.61 -5.29
CA GLN A 109 -9.41 22.30 -4.97
C GLN A 109 -8.17 22.46 -4.08
N ARG A 110 -7.98 21.48 -3.21
CA ARG A 110 -6.83 21.40 -2.31
C ARG A 110 -6.35 19.96 -2.22
N VAL A 111 -5.04 19.79 -2.37
CA VAL A 111 -4.34 18.51 -2.21
C VAL A 111 -3.47 18.60 -0.95
N PHE A 112 -3.36 17.50 -0.21
CA PHE A 112 -2.74 17.46 1.12
C PHE A 112 -1.52 16.53 1.17
N GLY A 113 -0.68 16.73 2.18
CA GLY A 113 0.42 15.81 2.50
C GLY A 113 1.36 15.46 1.34
N SER A 114 1.74 14.19 1.26
CA SER A 114 2.61 13.65 0.21
C SER A 114 1.93 13.56 -1.17
N TYR A 115 0.62 13.82 -1.24
CA TYR A 115 -0.18 13.78 -2.47
C TYR A 115 -0.05 15.06 -3.31
N GLN A 116 0.51 16.13 -2.75
CA GLN A 116 0.67 17.41 -3.44
C GLN A 116 1.46 17.26 -4.74
N GLY A 117 0.90 17.82 -5.82
CA GLY A 117 1.52 17.80 -7.15
C GLY A 117 1.37 16.48 -7.91
N ARG A 118 0.67 15.48 -7.37
CA ARG A 118 0.47 14.19 -8.03
C ARG A 118 -0.97 13.66 -7.99
N VAL A 119 -1.88 14.30 -7.24
CA VAL A 119 -3.31 13.95 -7.22
C VAL A 119 -4.14 15.01 -7.93
N PHE A 120 -5.02 14.57 -8.82
CA PHE A 120 -5.84 15.44 -9.66
C PHE A 120 -7.25 14.86 -9.81
N LEU A 121 -8.26 15.72 -9.91
CA LEU A 121 -9.60 15.30 -10.30
C LEU A 121 -9.60 14.93 -11.80
N GLU A 122 -10.20 13.80 -12.18
CA GLU A 122 -10.22 13.29 -13.56
C GLU A 122 -11.05 14.17 -14.52
N GLN A 123 -12.00 14.97 -14.01
CA GLN A 123 -12.87 15.88 -14.77
C GLN A 123 -13.65 15.17 -15.91
N ALA A 124 -14.10 13.92 -15.70
CA ALA A 124 -14.76 13.12 -16.74
C ALA A 124 -16.25 13.49 -17.00
N GLY A 125 -16.81 14.46 -16.28
CA GLY A 125 -18.18 14.95 -16.48
C GLY A 125 -18.87 15.35 -15.18
N ARG A 126 -20.18 15.64 -15.27
CA ARG A 126 -21.03 15.81 -14.08
C ARG A 126 -21.17 14.46 -13.37
N GLY A 127 -21.16 14.47 -12.03
CA GLY A 127 -21.30 13.25 -11.23
C GLY A 127 -20.03 12.39 -11.15
N ASP A 128 -18.87 12.91 -11.58
CA ASP A 128 -17.59 12.20 -11.45
C ASP A 128 -16.72 12.86 -10.37
N ALA A 129 -16.47 12.09 -9.31
CA ALA A 129 -15.61 12.44 -8.19
C ALA A 129 -14.28 11.68 -8.21
N SER A 130 -13.96 10.99 -9.32
CA SER A 130 -12.77 10.17 -9.44
C SER A 130 -11.49 11.02 -9.42
N VAL A 131 -10.49 10.54 -8.67
CA VAL A 131 -9.16 11.16 -8.61
C VAL A 131 -8.11 10.28 -9.24
N ILE A 132 -7.17 10.89 -9.95
CA ILE A 132 -5.98 10.25 -10.51
C ILE A 132 -4.82 10.51 -9.56
N ILE A 133 -4.17 9.43 -9.12
CA ILE A 133 -2.92 9.48 -8.38
C ILE A 133 -1.78 9.13 -9.34
N GLN A 134 -0.86 10.06 -9.54
CA GLN A 134 0.37 9.87 -10.31
C GLN A 134 1.55 9.51 -9.40
N ASN A 135 2.58 8.92 -9.98
CA ASN A 135 3.82 8.52 -9.30
C ASN A 135 3.55 7.78 -7.98
N VAL A 136 2.78 6.70 -8.07
CA VAL A 136 2.31 5.94 -6.91
C VAL A 136 3.48 5.36 -6.12
N THR A 137 3.47 5.53 -4.81
CA THR A 137 4.50 5.07 -3.87
C THR A 137 4.04 3.81 -3.13
N LEU A 138 4.94 3.17 -2.35
CA LEU A 138 4.54 2.06 -1.48
C LEU A 138 3.54 2.51 -0.40
N GLU A 139 3.70 3.74 0.08
CA GLU A 139 2.84 4.31 1.12
C GLU A 139 1.45 4.65 0.60
N ASP A 140 1.22 4.67 -0.71
CA ASP A 140 -0.12 4.90 -1.27
C ASP A 140 -1.01 3.66 -1.24
N TYR A 141 -0.43 2.49 -0.94
CA TYR A 141 -1.21 1.29 -0.68
C TYR A 141 -2.23 1.54 0.43
N GLY A 142 -3.46 1.04 0.22
CA GLY A 142 -4.46 1.02 1.26
C GLY A 142 -5.87 1.32 0.77
N ARG A 143 -6.75 1.58 1.73
CA ARG A 143 -8.16 1.86 1.50
C ARG A 143 -8.39 3.36 1.50
N TYR A 144 -9.14 3.83 0.51
CA TYR A 144 -9.51 5.22 0.34
C TYR A 144 -11.02 5.36 0.43
N GLU A 145 -11.46 6.46 0.99
CA GLU A 145 -12.86 6.84 1.11
C GLU A 145 -13.11 8.07 0.25
N CYS A 146 -14.17 7.99 -0.56
CA CYS A 146 -14.73 9.09 -1.33
C CYS A 146 -16.01 9.53 -0.64
N GLU A 147 -16.00 10.73 -0.07
CA GLU A 147 -17.15 11.38 0.56
C GLU A 147 -17.65 12.48 -0.39
N VAL A 148 -18.92 12.42 -0.76
CA VAL A 148 -19.59 13.45 -1.55
C VAL A 148 -20.71 14.04 -0.71
N THR A 149 -20.64 15.35 -0.49
CA THR A 149 -21.58 16.08 0.36
C THR A 149 -22.26 17.17 -0.48
N ASN A 150 -23.59 17.29 -0.36
CA ASN A 150 -24.36 18.43 -0.83
C ASN A 150 -24.83 19.30 0.38
N ASP A 151 -25.75 20.24 0.15
CA ASP A 151 -26.24 21.14 1.21
C ASP A 151 -27.04 20.41 2.33
N MET A 152 -27.44 19.15 2.13
CA MET A 152 -28.43 18.44 2.97
C MET A 152 -27.97 17.05 3.44
N GLU A 153 -27.21 16.32 2.62
CA GLU A 153 -26.83 14.92 2.83
C GLU A 153 -25.39 14.64 2.34
N ASP A 154 -24.76 13.63 2.95
CA ASP A 154 -23.50 13.04 2.54
C ASP A 154 -23.66 11.54 2.28
N ASP A 155 -22.96 11.05 1.26
CA ASP A 155 -22.79 9.61 1.05
C ASP A 155 -21.32 9.29 0.77
N THR A 156 -20.95 8.05 1.03
CA THR A 156 -19.55 7.60 1.01
C THR A 156 -19.39 6.31 0.22
N GLY A 157 -18.26 6.21 -0.47
CA GLY A 157 -17.83 4.99 -1.14
C GLY A 157 -16.37 4.68 -0.84
N PHE A 158 -15.99 3.42 -0.96
CA PHE A 158 -14.63 2.97 -0.66
C PHE A 158 -13.95 2.33 -1.86
N VAL A 159 -12.67 2.63 -2.03
CA VAL A 159 -11.81 2.04 -3.07
C VAL A 159 -10.53 1.51 -2.43
N ASN A 160 -10.16 0.28 -2.72
CA ASN A 160 -8.88 -0.30 -2.29
C ASN A 160 -7.84 -0.17 -3.40
N LEU A 161 -6.76 0.57 -3.15
CA LEU A 161 -5.58 0.65 -4.01
C LEU A 161 -4.59 -0.44 -3.60
N ASP A 162 -4.30 -1.36 -4.52
CA ASP A 162 -3.27 -2.38 -4.35
C ASP A 162 -2.11 -2.21 -5.32
N LEU A 163 -0.97 -2.77 -4.95
CA LEU A 163 0.25 -2.69 -5.73
C LEU A 163 0.66 -4.08 -6.21
N GLU A 164 1.14 -4.16 -7.45
CA GLU A 164 1.86 -5.33 -7.90
C GLU A 164 3.17 -5.46 -7.11
N GLY A 165 3.33 -6.56 -6.39
CA GLY A 165 4.49 -6.75 -5.54
C GLY A 165 4.73 -8.19 -5.13
N VAL A 166 5.64 -8.34 -4.18
CA VAL A 166 6.07 -9.61 -3.62
C VAL A 166 6.20 -9.48 -2.11
N VAL A 167 5.65 -10.46 -1.39
CA VAL A 167 5.85 -10.60 0.05
C VAL A 167 7.09 -11.44 0.31
N PHE A 168 7.89 -11.03 1.30
CA PHE A 168 9.05 -11.77 1.74
C PHE A 168 9.20 -11.76 3.27
N PRO A 169 9.67 -12.88 3.85
CA PRO A 169 9.99 -12.93 5.27
C PRO A 169 11.29 -12.19 5.55
N TYR A 170 11.33 -11.50 6.70
CA TYR A 170 12.49 -10.73 7.13
C TYR A 170 12.76 -10.91 8.63
N TYR A 171 14.04 -11.08 8.97
CA TYR A 171 14.56 -11.02 10.33
C TYR A 171 15.94 -10.36 10.31
N VAL A 172 16.29 -9.69 11.39
CA VAL A 172 17.52 -8.90 11.53
C VAL A 172 18.74 -9.74 11.93
N ARG A 173 19.93 -9.13 11.95
CA ARG A 173 21.20 -9.82 12.24
C ARG A 173 21.20 -10.48 13.63
N GLU A 174 20.50 -9.89 14.60
CA GLU A 174 20.35 -10.34 15.98
C GLU A 174 19.61 -11.67 16.09
N GLY A 175 18.98 -12.12 15.00
CA GLY A 175 18.31 -13.41 14.88
C GLY A 175 16.80 -13.27 14.74
N ARG A 176 16.13 -14.41 14.88
CA ARG A 176 14.67 -14.54 14.76
C ARG A 176 13.96 -14.06 16.03
N TYR A 177 12.75 -13.55 15.87
CA TYR A 177 11.87 -13.09 16.95
C TYR A 177 12.51 -11.99 17.81
N LYS A 178 13.07 -10.98 17.14
CA LYS A 178 13.77 -9.85 17.78
C LYS A 178 13.11 -8.49 17.54
N LEU A 179 12.07 -8.42 16.71
CA LEU A 179 11.43 -7.16 16.33
C LEU A 179 10.09 -7.02 17.03
N ASN A 180 9.87 -5.90 17.72
CA ASN A 180 8.52 -5.46 18.05
C ASN A 180 7.83 -4.89 16.80
N TYR A 181 6.56 -4.49 16.90
CA TYR A 181 5.81 -4.03 15.73
C TYR A 181 6.47 -2.83 15.03
N HIS A 182 6.84 -1.80 15.80
CA HIS A 182 7.46 -0.59 15.25
C HIS A 182 8.83 -0.87 14.61
N GLN A 183 9.63 -1.72 15.24
CA GLN A 183 10.91 -2.17 14.70
C GLN A 183 10.72 -3.01 13.44
N ALA A 184 9.65 -3.80 13.34
CA ALA A 184 9.33 -4.57 12.15
C ALA A 184 8.93 -3.66 10.98
N GLU A 185 8.12 -2.63 11.25
CA GLU A 185 7.76 -1.61 10.28
C GLU A 185 9.01 -0.88 9.76
N ASP A 186 9.86 -0.38 10.66
CA ASP A 186 11.11 0.29 10.32
C ASP A 186 12.05 -0.64 9.56
N ALA A 187 12.16 -1.90 9.96
CA ALA A 187 12.99 -2.89 9.29
C ALA A 187 12.55 -3.10 7.83
N CYS A 188 11.23 -3.22 7.57
CA CYS A 188 10.73 -3.30 6.19
C CYS A 188 11.03 -2.02 5.40
N LYS A 189 10.80 -0.84 5.98
CA LYS A 189 11.11 0.47 5.36
C LYS A 189 12.59 0.56 4.96
N HIS A 190 13.50 0.17 5.85
CA HIS A 190 14.93 0.13 5.57
C HIS A 190 15.28 -0.80 4.39
N GLN A 191 14.48 -1.84 4.13
CA GLN A 191 14.67 -2.78 3.03
C GLN A 191 13.90 -2.44 1.74
N ASP A 192 13.43 -1.20 1.57
CA ASP A 192 12.62 -0.75 0.42
C ASP A 192 11.29 -1.50 0.32
N ALA A 193 10.63 -1.65 1.46
CA ALA A 193 9.38 -2.39 1.63
C ALA A 193 8.51 -1.74 2.72
N ILE A 194 7.27 -2.20 2.85
CA ILE A 194 6.36 -1.91 3.97
C ILE A 194 5.97 -3.23 4.64
N LEU A 195 5.31 -3.21 5.80
CA LEU A 195 4.70 -4.44 6.32
C LEU A 195 3.64 -4.93 5.33
N ALA A 196 3.56 -6.24 5.15
CA ALA A 196 2.56 -6.84 4.28
C ALA A 196 1.19 -6.83 4.94
N SER A 197 0.14 -6.65 4.13
CA SER A 197 -1.23 -6.89 4.59
C SER A 197 -1.54 -8.38 4.66
N HIS A 198 -2.58 -8.74 5.43
CA HIS A 198 -3.08 -10.12 5.44
C HIS A 198 -3.43 -10.61 4.03
N SER A 199 -4.07 -9.77 3.21
CA SER A 199 -4.43 -10.12 1.83
C SER A 199 -3.21 -10.40 0.96
N GLN A 200 -2.14 -9.64 1.12
CA GLN A 200 -0.88 -9.85 0.41
C GLN A 200 -0.18 -11.13 0.88
N LEU A 201 -0.13 -11.40 2.19
CA LEU A 201 0.44 -12.63 2.74
C LEU A 201 -0.34 -13.86 2.28
N HIS A 202 -1.67 -13.80 2.31
CA HIS A 202 -2.55 -14.87 1.85
C HIS A 202 -2.34 -15.14 0.35
N LYS A 203 -2.23 -14.10 -0.48
CA LYS A 203 -1.89 -14.26 -1.89
C LYS A 203 -0.50 -14.90 -2.07
N ALA A 204 0.50 -14.48 -1.30
CA ALA A 204 1.84 -15.07 -1.37
C ALA A 204 1.83 -16.57 -0.98
N TRP A 205 1.02 -16.95 0.00
CA TRP A 205 0.80 -18.36 0.36
C TRP A 205 0.14 -19.16 -0.76
N LEU A 206 -0.90 -18.61 -1.42
CA LEU A 206 -1.51 -19.22 -2.60
C LEU A 206 -0.49 -19.42 -3.73
N ASP A 207 0.46 -18.48 -3.87
CA ASP A 207 1.59 -18.57 -4.80
C ASP A 207 2.70 -19.54 -4.32
N GLY A 208 2.52 -20.24 -3.20
CA GLY A 208 3.43 -21.27 -2.67
C GLY A 208 4.43 -20.81 -1.61
N LEU A 209 4.25 -19.63 -1.01
CA LEU A 209 5.07 -19.18 0.12
C LEU A 209 4.84 -20.09 1.34
N ASP A 210 5.90 -20.80 1.72
CA ASP A 210 5.95 -21.62 2.93
C ASP A 210 7.02 -21.07 3.89
N TRP A 211 6.59 -20.60 5.07
CA TRP A 211 7.48 -20.02 6.08
C TRP A 211 7.00 -20.33 7.51
N CYS A 212 7.84 -21.03 8.27
CA CYS A 212 7.54 -21.55 9.60
C CYS A 212 7.91 -20.61 10.75
N ASN A 213 7.93 -19.30 10.49
CA ASN A 213 8.12 -18.31 11.54
C ASN A 213 6.99 -17.31 11.51
N ALA A 214 6.46 -17.04 12.71
CA ALA A 214 5.49 -15.98 12.94
C ALA A 214 6.13 -14.60 12.69
N GLY A 215 5.42 -13.76 11.94
CA GLY A 215 5.87 -12.40 11.64
C GLY A 215 4.73 -11.39 11.71
N TRP A 216 5.09 -10.15 12.03
CA TRP A 216 4.19 -8.99 12.04
C TRP A 216 3.65 -8.68 10.63
N LEU A 217 2.39 -8.26 10.59
CA LEU A 217 1.69 -7.68 9.44
C LEU A 217 1.30 -6.22 9.71
N GLU A 218 0.86 -5.50 8.68
CA GLU A 218 0.56 -4.06 8.77
C GLU A 218 -0.53 -3.70 9.80
N ASP A 219 -1.46 -4.61 10.08
CA ASP A 219 -2.58 -4.41 11.00
C ASP A 219 -2.17 -4.67 12.47
N GLY A 220 -0.92 -5.06 12.71
CA GLY A 220 -0.43 -5.48 14.03
C GLY A 220 -0.85 -6.90 14.40
N SER A 221 -1.41 -7.68 13.47
CA SER A 221 -1.55 -9.12 13.65
C SER A 221 -0.23 -9.84 13.39
N VAL A 222 -0.13 -11.06 13.93
CA VAL A 222 1.03 -11.92 13.75
C VAL A 222 0.59 -13.24 13.14
N GLN A 223 1.17 -13.58 11.98
CA GLN A 223 0.72 -14.72 11.19
C GLN A 223 1.91 -15.44 10.54
N TYR A 224 1.70 -16.64 10.00
CA TYR A 224 2.69 -17.33 9.17
C TYR A 224 2.06 -18.32 8.18
N PRO A 225 2.52 -18.37 6.92
CA PRO A 225 1.95 -19.23 5.89
C PRO A 225 2.62 -20.60 5.84
N ILE A 226 1.82 -21.67 5.84
CA ILE A 226 2.30 -23.06 5.68
C ILE A 226 1.62 -23.67 4.46
N SER A 227 2.40 -23.93 3.40
CA SER A 227 1.94 -24.66 2.21
C SER A 227 2.14 -26.17 2.35
N HIS A 228 3.13 -26.60 3.13
CA HIS A 228 3.45 -28.00 3.39
C HIS A 228 3.39 -28.29 4.91
N PRO A 229 2.27 -28.84 5.42
CA PRO A 229 2.11 -29.18 6.83
C PRO A 229 3.22 -30.10 7.36
N ARG A 230 3.75 -29.78 8.54
CA ARG A 230 4.85 -30.52 9.20
C ARG A 230 4.88 -30.27 10.69
N ASP A 231 5.51 -31.19 11.44
CA ASP A 231 5.41 -31.23 12.90
C ASP A 231 6.04 -30.00 13.57
N GLU A 232 7.19 -29.54 13.06
CA GLU A 232 7.89 -28.37 13.61
C GLU A 232 7.11 -27.06 13.40
N CYS A 233 6.13 -27.09 12.50
CA CYS A 233 5.36 -25.94 12.06
C CYS A 233 3.90 -26.18 12.35
N GLY A 234 3.59 -26.45 13.63
CA GLY A 234 2.27 -26.75 14.19
C GLY A 234 1.56 -27.94 13.56
N ARG A 235 2.22 -29.11 13.68
CA ARG A 235 1.69 -30.47 13.43
C ARG A 235 1.30 -30.77 11.98
N LYS A 236 1.53 -32.03 11.57
CA LYS A 236 1.21 -32.55 10.22
C LYS A 236 -0.27 -32.67 9.91
N ASP A 237 -1.11 -32.81 10.94
CA ASP A 237 -2.57 -32.96 10.82
C ASP A 237 -3.30 -31.63 10.61
N THR A 238 -2.65 -30.51 10.88
CA THR A 238 -3.22 -29.19 10.68
C THR A 238 -3.18 -28.82 9.18
N PRO A 239 -4.32 -28.42 8.57
CA PRO A 239 -4.37 -28.06 7.17
C PRO A 239 -3.39 -26.96 6.77
N ALA A 240 -2.99 -26.95 5.50
CA ALA A 240 -2.25 -25.85 4.91
C ALA A 240 -3.06 -24.55 5.00
N GLY A 241 -2.38 -23.43 5.20
CA GLY A 241 -3.03 -22.13 5.36
C GLY A 241 -2.14 -21.08 5.99
N VAL A 242 -2.67 -19.86 6.06
CA VAL A 242 -2.09 -18.78 6.85
C VAL A 242 -2.57 -18.92 8.28
N ARG A 243 -1.64 -19.22 9.18
CA ARG A 243 -1.93 -19.45 10.60
C ARG A 243 -1.84 -18.14 11.35
N ASN A 244 -2.78 -17.91 12.26
CA ASN A 244 -3.02 -16.61 12.85
C ASN A 244 -2.86 -16.67 14.38
N TYR A 245 -1.99 -15.81 14.94
CA TYR A 245 -1.83 -15.60 16.39
C TYR A 245 -2.68 -14.43 16.91
N GLY A 246 -3.41 -13.75 16.02
CA GLY A 246 -4.24 -12.59 16.29
C GLY A 246 -3.44 -11.30 16.39
N TYR A 247 -4.11 -10.25 16.84
CA TYR A 247 -3.49 -8.99 17.25
C TYR A 247 -2.64 -9.21 18.50
N ARG A 248 -1.40 -8.72 18.48
CA ARG A 248 -0.43 -8.88 19.57
C ARG A 248 -0.03 -7.53 20.15
N HIS A 249 0.54 -7.52 21.35
CA HIS A 249 1.01 -6.26 21.96
C HIS A 249 2.22 -5.71 21.19
N LYS A 250 2.04 -4.53 20.59
CA LYS A 250 2.97 -3.92 19.63
C LYS A 250 4.33 -3.58 20.25
N GLU A 251 4.36 -3.30 21.55
CA GLU A 251 5.53 -2.84 22.30
C GLU A 251 6.31 -3.97 22.97
N ASP A 252 5.60 -4.96 23.53
CA ASP A 252 6.15 -5.97 24.43
C ASP A 252 6.51 -7.29 23.73
N GLU A 253 5.78 -7.63 22.67
CA GLU A 253 6.00 -8.90 21.97
C GLU A 253 7.04 -8.76 20.86
N ARG A 254 7.64 -9.89 20.48
CA ARG A 254 8.73 -9.93 19.49
C ARG A 254 8.52 -11.04 18.49
N TYR A 255 8.59 -10.70 17.21
CA TYR A 255 8.42 -11.63 16.10
C TYR A 255 9.39 -11.29 14.95
N ASP A 256 9.29 -12.03 13.85
CA ASP A 256 9.89 -11.65 12.56
C ASP A 256 8.95 -10.64 11.86
N ALA A 257 9.20 -10.32 10.59
CA ALA A 257 8.32 -9.48 9.78
C ALA A 257 8.00 -10.14 8.44
N PHE A 258 6.78 -9.94 7.94
CA PHE A 258 6.51 -10.14 6.51
C PHE A 258 6.48 -8.76 5.85
N CYS A 259 7.43 -8.53 4.96
CA CYS A 259 7.55 -7.28 4.23
C CYS A 259 6.98 -7.43 2.82
N PHE A 260 6.36 -6.38 2.32
CA PHE A 260 5.86 -6.27 0.95
C PHE A 260 6.63 -5.19 0.19
N THR A 261 7.05 -5.51 -1.03
CA THR A 261 7.71 -4.55 -1.92
C THR A 261 7.16 -4.65 -3.34
N SER A 262 7.18 -3.54 -4.05
CA SER A 262 6.77 -3.40 -5.46
C SER A 262 8.02 -3.25 -6.34
N LYS A 263 7.84 -3.40 -7.66
CA LYS A 263 8.89 -3.13 -8.65
C LYS A 263 9.53 -1.74 -8.44
N PRO A 264 10.83 -1.65 -8.07
CA PRO A 264 11.48 -0.36 -7.88
C PRO A 264 11.85 0.28 -9.23
N ASN A 265 12.05 1.60 -9.24
CA ASN A 265 12.58 2.32 -10.40
C ASN A 265 14.10 2.11 -10.53
N GLY A 266 14.49 0.93 -10.98
CA GLY A 266 15.89 0.56 -11.16
C GLY A 266 16.06 -0.93 -11.44
N LYS A 267 17.32 -1.37 -11.49
CA LYS A 267 17.68 -2.77 -11.75
C LYS A 267 18.64 -3.29 -10.71
N VAL A 268 18.43 -4.54 -10.29
CA VAL A 268 19.39 -5.27 -9.45
C VAL A 268 20.21 -6.19 -10.34
N TYR A 269 21.51 -6.23 -10.11
CA TYR A 269 22.40 -7.11 -10.85
C TYR A 269 23.50 -7.63 -9.93
N PHE A 270 24.07 -8.78 -10.31
CA PHE A 270 25.21 -9.34 -9.61
C PHE A 270 26.50 -8.77 -10.20
N LEU A 271 27.30 -8.06 -9.39
CA LEU A 271 28.54 -7.48 -9.86
C LEU A 271 29.64 -8.55 -9.93
N LYS A 272 29.96 -9.00 -11.15
CA LYS A 272 30.99 -10.02 -11.39
C LYS A 272 32.38 -9.46 -11.07
N ARG A 273 33.06 -10.06 -10.10
CA ARG A 273 34.44 -9.73 -9.69
C ARG A 273 35.34 -10.96 -9.87
N PHE A 274 36.62 -10.74 -10.18
CA PHE A 274 37.61 -11.81 -10.31
C PHE A 274 37.87 -12.54 -8.99
N LYS A 275 37.75 -11.85 -7.85
CA LYS A 275 37.87 -12.40 -6.50
C LYS A 275 36.60 -12.12 -5.73
N LYS A 276 36.23 -13.06 -4.85
CA LYS A 276 35.19 -12.85 -3.84
C LYS A 276 35.61 -11.72 -2.90
N VAL A 277 34.62 -11.01 -2.36
CA VAL A 277 34.81 -9.75 -1.63
C VAL A 277 34.26 -9.86 -0.21
N ASN A 278 34.85 -9.11 0.70
CA ASN A 278 34.25 -8.85 2.00
C ASN A 278 33.19 -7.74 1.91
N TYR A 279 32.47 -7.47 2.98
CA TYR A 279 31.36 -6.50 2.95
C TYR A 279 31.83 -5.08 2.58
N ALA A 280 32.94 -4.62 3.15
CA ALA A 280 33.46 -3.27 2.89
C ALA A 280 33.93 -3.12 1.43
N GLU A 281 34.54 -4.15 0.86
CA GLU A 281 34.93 -4.22 -0.54
C GLU A 281 33.71 -4.28 -1.47
N ALA A 282 32.66 -5.01 -1.08
CA ALA A 282 31.39 -5.09 -1.80
C ALA A 282 30.73 -3.72 -1.95
N VAL A 283 30.64 -2.95 -0.84
CA VAL A 283 30.10 -1.59 -0.85
C VAL A 283 30.89 -0.69 -1.80
N LYS A 284 32.23 -0.67 -1.66
CA LYS A 284 33.10 0.13 -2.55
C LYS A 284 32.98 -0.29 -4.01
N ALA A 285 32.76 -1.58 -4.28
CA ALA A 285 32.64 -2.10 -5.62
C ALA A 285 31.36 -1.61 -6.32
N CYS A 286 30.20 -1.62 -5.66
CA CYS A 286 28.97 -1.05 -6.24
C CYS A 286 29.12 0.46 -6.44
N VAL A 287 29.64 1.19 -5.44
CA VAL A 287 29.80 2.67 -5.55
C VAL A 287 30.67 3.05 -6.74
N ARG A 288 31.79 2.35 -6.95
CA ARG A 288 32.67 2.59 -8.11
C ARG A 288 32.01 2.26 -9.45
N ASP A 289 31.00 1.39 -9.43
CA ASP A 289 30.19 1.02 -10.60
C ASP A 289 28.99 1.96 -10.81
N GLY A 290 28.88 3.04 -10.03
CA GLY A 290 27.76 3.99 -10.10
C GLY A 290 26.46 3.47 -9.49
N SER A 291 26.54 2.49 -8.60
CA SER A 291 25.39 1.83 -7.96
C SER A 291 25.54 1.75 -6.44
N ALA A 292 24.45 1.37 -5.77
CA ALA A 292 24.47 1.05 -4.34
C ALA A 292 24.42 -0.47 -4.13
N VAL A 293 24.79 -0.96 -2.95
CA VAL A 293 24.51 -2.36 -2.60
C VAL A 293 22.99 -2.53 -2.54
N ALA A 294 22.46 -3.59 -3.15
CA ALA A 294 21.04 -3.83 -3.21
C ALA A 294 20.46 -4.11 -1.81
N LYS A 295 19.25 -3.61 -1.59
CA LYS A 295 18.43 -3.94 -0.42
C LYS A 295 17.76 -5.30 -0.59
N VAL A 296 17.29 -5.88 0.51
CA VAL A 296 16.59 -7.16 0.49
C VAL A 296 15.31 -7.08 -0.35
N GLY A 297 14.47 -6.07 -0.14
CA GLY A 297 13.24 -5.90 -0.93
C GLY A 297 13.54 -5.74 -2.42
N GLN A 298 14.56 -4.96 -2.78
CA GLN A 298 15.01 -4.81 -4.16
C GLN A 298 15.42 -6.15 -4.79
N LEU A 299 16.11 -7.03 -4.05
CA LEU A 299 16.47 -8.37 -4.54
C LEU A 299 15.23 -9.24 -4.77
N TYR A 300 14.25 -9.23 -3.86
CA TYR A 300 12.98 -9.96 -4.05
C TYR A 300 12.18 -9.42 -5.24
N ALA A 301 12.14 -8.10 -5.42
CA ALA A 301 11.51 -7.48 -6.58
C ALA A 301 12.24 -7.88 -7.88
N ALA A 302 13.57 -7.92 -7.88
CA ALA A 302 14.33 -8.37 -9.05
C ALA A 302 14.13 -9.86 -9.36
N TRP A 303 14.06 -10.72 -8.34
CA TRP A 303 13.70 -12.12 -8.51
C TRP A 303 12.31 -12.28 -9.15
N LYS A 304 11.30 -11.54 -8.67
CA LYS A 304 9.91 -11.64 -9.16
C LYS A 304 9.71 -11.00 -10.54
N PHE A 305 10.24 -9.78 -10.75
CA PHE A 305 9.89 -8.93 -11.91
C PHE A 305 11.00 -8.81 -12.95
N GLN A 306 12.27 -8.99 -12.56
CA GLN A 306 13.41 -8.99 -13.50
C GLN A 306 13.82 -10.41 -13.89
N LEU A 307 13.14 -11.43 -13.33
CA LEU A 307 13.48 -12.85 -13.47
C LEU A 307 14.97 -13.11 -13.17
N LEU A 308 15.50 -12.41 -12.16
CA LEU A 308 16.90 -12.52 -11.77
C LEU A 308 17.15 -13.90 -11.18
N ASP A 309 17.76 -14.79 -11.97
CA ASP A 309 18.16 -16.15 -11.57
C ASP A 309 19.68 -16.25 -11.48
N ARG A 310 20.21 -16.37 -10.26
CA ARG A 310 21.65 -16.45 -10.04
C ARG A 310 21.99 -17.40 -8.89
N CYS A 311 22.65 -18.49 -9.24
CA CYS A 311 23.25 -19.42 -8.31
C CYS A 311 24.58 -18.92 -7.69
N GLU A 312 24.62 -17.68 -7.20
CA GLU A 312 25.80 -17.17 -6.51
C GLU A 312 25.42 -16.29 -5.34
N ALA A 313 25.83 -16.70 -4.14
CA ALA A 313 25.65 -15.94 -2.92
C ALA A 313 26.39 -14.59 -2.96
N GLY A 314 25.68 -13.53 -2.59
CA GLY A 314 26.20 -12.17 -2.58
C GLY A 314 25.73 -11.36 -1.37
N TRP A 315 26.54 -10.35 -1.01
CA TRP A 315 26.20 -9.36 -0.01
C TRP A 315 25.02 -8.48 -0.44
N LEU A 316 24.16 -8.18 0.53
CA LEU A 316 23.13 -7.14 0.49
C LEU A 316 23.42 -6.07 1.54
N GLU A 317 22.71 -4.94 1.48
CA GLU A 317 22.94 -3.76 2.32
C GLU A 317 22.80 -4.04 3.83
N ASP A 318 21.86 -4.91 4.23
CA ASP A 318 21.72 -5.34 5.64
C ASP A 318 22.92 -6.19 6.13
N GLY A 319 23.80 -6.56 5.21
CA GLY A 319 24.93 -7.46 5.42
C GLY A 319 24.49 -8.91 5.61
N SER A 320 23.32 -9.28 5.12
CA SER A 320 22.94 -10.67 4.88
C SER A 320 23.56 -11.17 3.58
N ILE A 321 23.67 -12.50 3.48
CA ILE A 321 24.04 -13.18 2.23
C ILE A 321 22.81 -13.84 1.63
N ARG A 322 22.51 -13.47 0.39
CA ARG A 322 21.35 -14.02 -0.34
C ARG A 322 21.69 -14.35 -1.79
N TYR A 323 20.83 -15.15 -2.42
CA TYR A 323 20.85 -15.35 -3.87
C TYR A 323 19.44 -15.77 -4.38
N PRO A 324 18.99 -15.25 -5.54
CA PRO A 324 17.68 -15.54 -6.10
C PRO A 324 17.71 -16.70 -7.09
N ILE A 325 16.68 -17.55 -7.06
CA ILE A 325 16.53 -18.70 -7.96
C ILE A 325 15.12 -18.66 -8.56
N VAL A 326 15.04 -18.44 -9.87
CA VAL A 326 13.76 -18.50 -10.60
C VAL A 326 13.50 -19.92 -11.09
N ASN A 327 14.53 -20.58 -11.64
CA ASN A 327 14.45 -21.96 -12.12
C ASN A 327 15.21 -22.88 -11.15
N PRO A 328 14.51 -23.70 -10.34
CA PRO A 328 15.14 -24.59 -9.38
C PRO A 328 16.10 -25.59 -10.04
N ARG A 329 17.21 -25.93 -9.37
CA ARG A 329 18.23 -26.84 -9.89
C ARG A 329 18.83 -27.66 -8.75
N ALA A 330 19.11 -28.93 -9.02
CA ALA A 330 19.57 -29.88 -7.99
C ALA A 330 20.82 -29.42 -7.21
N ARG A 331 21.74 -28.71 -7.87
CA ARG A 331 22.99 -28.20 -7.26
C ARG A 331 22.87 -26.78 -6.73
N CYS A 332 21.70 -26.15 -6.83
CA CYS A 332 21.54 -24.77 -6.42
C CYS A 332 20.12 -24.36 -6.05
N GLY A 333 19.94 -23.94 -4.80
CA GLY A 333 18.66 -23.39 -4.35
C GLY A 333 17.56 -24.41 -4.13
N GLY A 334 17.85 -25.70 -4.14
CA GLY A 334 16.89 -26.76 -3.84
C GLY A 334 15.84 -26.95 -4.93
N SER A 335 14.69 -27.49 -4.54
CA SER A 335 13.59 -27.88 -5.44
C SER A 335 12.57 -26.77 -5.72
N GLN A 336 12.66 -25.64 -5.03
CA GLN A 336 11.66 -24.56 -5.12
C GLN A 336 12.29 -23.23 -5.57
N PRO A 337 11.55 -22.36 -6.26
CA PRO A 337 12.01 -21.02 -6.59
C PRO A 337 12.00 -20.13 -5.33
N GLY A 338 12.75 -19.04 -5.37
CA GLY A 338 12.77 -18.04 -4.29
C GLY A 338 14.15 -17.44 -4.06
N VAL A 339 14.20 -16.48 -3.14
CA VAL A 339 15.45 -15.90 -2.63
C VAL A 339 15.92 -16.71 -1.43
N ARG A 340 17.13 -17.27 -1.52
CA ARG A 340 17.74 -18.06 -0.45
C ARG A 340 18.51 -17.15 0.49
N HIS A 341 18.37 -17.39 1.79
CA HIS A 341 19.07 -16.66 2.84
C HIS A 341 20.10 -17.56 3.51
N LEU A 342 21.37 -17.14 3.51
CA LEU A 342 22.48 -17.86 4.14
C LEU A 342 22.90 -17.27 5.49
N GLY A 343 22.11 -16.33 6.03
CA GLY A 343 22.38 -15.68 7.30
C GLY A 343 23.28 -14.46 7.20
N PHE A 344 23.87 -14.09 8.34
CA PHE A 344 24.69 -12.90 8.55
C PHE A 344 26.11 -13.29 8.96
N PRO A 345 26.99 -13.69 8.02
CA PRO A 345 28.36 -14.06 8.33
C PRO A 345 29.21 -12.85 8.76
N ASP A 346 30.39 -13.11 9.33
CA ASP A 346 31.35 -12.04 9.64
C ASP A 346 31.68 -11.25 8.36
N LYS A 347 31.51 -9.92 8.45
CA LYS A 347 31.74 -8.96 7.37
C LYS A 347 33.17 -8.97 6.82
N LYS A 348 34.13 -9.60 7.52
CA LYS A 348 35.53 -9.75 7.09
C LYS A 348 35.72 -10.88 6.07
N PHE A 349 34.80 -11.83 5.98
CA PHE A 349 34.95 -12.98 5.08
C PHE A 349 34.86 -12.59 3.61
N ARG A 350 35.83 -13.07 2.82
CA ARG A 350 35.94 -12.85 1.37
C ARG A 350 35.43 -14.06 0.59
N LEU A 351 34.18 -14.45 0.81
CA LEU A 351 33.61 -15.67 0.21
C LEU A 351 32.49 -15.39 -0.79
N TYR A 352 31.93 -14.18 -0.80
CA TYR A 352 30.70 -13.87 -1.53
C TYR A 352 30.93 -12.80 -2.60
N GLY A 353 30.00 -12.75 -3.56
CA GLY A 353 29.89 -11.61 -4.48
C GLY A 353 29.10 -10.46 -3.85
N VAL A 354 28.53 -9.61 -4.68
CA VAL A 354 27.64 -8.52 -4.24
C VAL A 354 26.53 -8.32 -5.26
N TYR A 355 25.33 -8.08 -4.77
CA TYR A 355 24.23 -7.58 -5.59
C TYR A 355 24.21 -6.06 -5.47
N CYS A 356 24.22 -5.37 -6.60
CA CYS A 356 24.13 -3.92 -6.67
C CYS A 356 22.78 -3.50 -7.25
N PHE A 357 22.32 -2.31 -6.88
CA PHE A 357 21.11 -1.67 -7.39
C PHE A 357 21.47 -0.35 -8.07
N CYS A 358 21.05 -0.20 -9.33
CA CYS A 358 21.18 1.03 -10.09
C CYS A 358 19.78 1.63 -10.32
N LYS A 359 19.57 2.87 -9.85
CA LYS A 359 18.32 3.63 -10.06
C LYS A 359 18.30 4.14 -11.51
N ASN A 360 17.17 4.01 -12.21
CA ASN A 360 17.07 4.65 -13.53
C ASN A 360 16.95 6.18 -13.36
N PRO A 361 17.47 6.98 -14.30
CA PRO A 361 17.18 8.41 -14.33
C PRO A 361 15.65 8.61 -14.41
N GLU A 362 15.11 9.56 -13.63
CA GLU A 362 13.71 9.94 -13.77
C GLU A 362 13.52 10.63 -15.13
N GLU A 363 12.64 10.09 -15.96
CA GLU A 363 12.22 10.76 -17.19
C GLU A 363 11.41 12.00 -16.79
N THR A 364 12.05 13.17 -16.76
CA THR A 364 11.34 14.44 -16.64
C THR A 364 10.54 14.66 -17.94
N THR A 365 9.25 14.40 -17.89
CA THR A 365 8.31 14.84 -18.92
C THR A 365 8.18 16.37 -18.86
N GLY A 366 8.58 17.04 -19.95
CA GLY A 366 8.11 18.40 -20.26
C GLY A 366 9.10 19.54 -20.07
N GLY A 367 10.13 19.60 -20.92
CA GLY A 367 10.89 20.82 -21.17
C GLY A 367 11.44 20.83 -22.58
N SER A 368 10.66 21.35 -23.54
CA SER A 368 11.09 21.56 -24.93
C SER A 368 12.46 22.24 -24.98
N LYS A 369 13.51 21.48 -25.33
CA LYS A 369 14.71 22.08 -25.90
C LYS A 369 14.38 22.42 -27.34
N VAL A 370 13.98 23.68 -27.55
CA VAL A 370 13.99 24.32 -28.86
C VAL A 370 15.45 24.35 -29.32
N THR A 371 15.76 23.51 -30.30
CA THR A 371 17.01 23.56 -31.05
C THR A 371 16.97 24.82 -31.93
N GLN A 372 17.49 25.94 -31.43
CA GLN A 372 17.80 27.08 -32.29
C GLN A 372 19.14 26.86 -32.99
N SER A 373 19.03 26.65 -34.30
CA SER A 373 20.10 26.73 -35.27
C SER A 373 20.72 28.12 -35.26
N LEU A 374 22.02 28.21 -34.95
CA LEU A 374 22.85 29.37 -35.26
C LEU A 374 23.95 28.91 -36.23
N LYS A 375 23.74 29.23 -37.50
CA LYS A 375 24.80 29.31 -38.50
C LYS A 375 25.71 30.48 -38.16
N GLY A 376 27.02 30.25 -38.15
CA GLY A 376 28.02 31.34 -38.05
C GLY A 376 29.46 30.86 -38.01
N SER A 377 30.05 30.69 -39.20
CA SER A 377 31.47 30.93 -39.54
C SER A 377 32.62 30.32 -38.70
N LEU A 378 33.35 29.40 -39.34
CA LEU A 378 34.71 28.94 -39.00
C LEU A 378 35.76 30.08 -39.03
N PRO A 379 36.92 29.85 -38.37
CA PRO A 379 38.17 29.91 -39.11
C PRO A 379 39.00 28.61 -39.00
N LYS A 380 39.61 28.27 -40.13
CA LYS A 380 40.63 27.23 -40.31
C LYS A 380 41.90 27.56 -39.52
N TRP A 381 42.53 26.55 -38.93
CA TRP A 381 43.99 26.47 -38.92
C TRP A 381 44.43 25.02 -39.16
N LYS A 382 45.22 24.81 -40.21
CA LYS A 382 45.80 23.51 -40.59
C LYS A 382 47.15 23.32 -39.91
N SER A 383 47.40 22.07 -39.54
CA SER A 383 48.66 21.45 -39.14
C SER A 383 49.80 21.67 -40.15
N SER A 384 51.04 21.77 -39.64
CA SER A 384 52.22 21.22 -40.31
C SER A 384 53.37 20.91 -39.32
N ASN A 385 53.62 19.61 -39.18
CA ASN A 385 54.88 18.87 -38.95
C ASN A 385 56.17 19.67 -38.62
N SER A 386 56.96 19.19 -37.65
CA SER A 386 58.18 18.37 -37.87
C SER A 386 59.02 18.21 -36.59
N ILE A 387 59.60 17.01 -36.42
CA ILE A 387 60.55 16.57 -35.38
C ILE A 387 61.97 17.02 -35.81
N PRO A 388 62.96 17.24 -34.91
CA PRO A 388 63.94 16.17 -34.61
C PRO A 388 64.47 16.10 -33.15
N MET A 389 65.11 14.96 -32.87
CA MET A 389 65.81 14.54 -31.65
C MET A 389 67.04 15.38 -31.24
N ASN A 390 67.38 15.37 -29.94
CA ASN A 390 68.71 15.07 -29.35
C ASN A 390 68.60 15.09 -27.80
N ILE A 391 68.95 14.04 -27.05
CA ILE A 391 70.30 13.61 -26.60
C ILE A 391 71.04 14.70 -25.81
N THR A 392 71.06 14.65 -24.46
CA THR A 392 72.19 14.27 -23.57
C THR A 392 72.08 14.85 -22.14
N ASN A 393 72.38 13.97 -21.17
CA ASN A 393 73.08 14.13 -19.89
C ASN A 393 72.57 15.10 -18.80
N VAL A 394 72.23 14.49 -17.66
CA VAL A 394 72.29 15.09 -16.33
C VAL A 394 73.50 14.48 -15.62
N THR A 395 74.28 15.36 -14.98
CA THR A 395 75.43 15.07 -14.10
C THR A 395 74.95 14.81 -12.68
#